data_AF-A0AAJ5F0V7-F1
#
_entry.id   AF-A0AAJ5F0V7-F1
#
_cell.length_a   1.000
_cell.length_b   1.000
_cell.length_c   1.000
_cell.angle_alpha   90.00
_cell.angle_beta   90.00
_cell.angle_gamma   90.00
#
_symmetry.space_group_name_H-M   'P 1'
#
loop_
_entity.id
_entity.type
_entity.pdbx_description
1 polymer ?
#
loop_
_entity_poly.entity_id
_entity_poly.type
_entity_poly.pdbx_seq_one_letter_code
_entity_poly.pdbx_strand_id
1 'polypeptide(L)'
;MKNGTQGFTLIELLIVIAIIGILAAVLIPNLLNARKAANNSAAQSIARNAVTQAESLRANSQPLSGTTAATAVNCATAPGTGATAAGLGMTLPPSVTSCKVYSDANASHALTQSSNGQYYYFDGQALQGPAATAPTTW
;
A
#
# COMPACT_ATOMS: atom_id res chain seq x y z
N MET A 1 -21.19 -42.76 38.84
CA MET A 1 -21.39 -42.45 37.41
C MET A 1 -20.01 -42.31 36.81
N LYS A 2 -19.53 -43.28 36.03
CA LYS A 2 -18.16 -43.27 35.47
C LYS A 2 -18.22 -42.61 34.10
N ASN A 3 -17.80 -41.36 34.05
CA ASN A 3 -17.68 -40.59 32.82
C ASN A 3 -16.50 -41.15 32.03
N GLY A 4 -16.77 -41.88 30.96
CA GLY A 4 -15.73 -42.41 30.08
C GLY A 4 -15.05 -41.27 29.35
N THR A 5 -13.82 -40.95 29.75
CA THR A 5 -12.93 -40.08 28.99
C THR A 5 -12.57 -40.80 27.69
N GLN A 6 -13.21 -40.40 26.58
CA GLN A 6 -12.84 -40.85 25.25
C GLN A 6 -11.48 -40.24 24.91
N GLY A 7 -10.45 -41.08 24.83
CA GLY A 7 -9.11 -40.66 24.42
C GLY A 7 -9.06 -40.45 22.91
N PHE A 8 -8.46 -39.35 22.47
CA PHE A 8 -8.18 -39.06 21.06
C PHE A 8 -7.14 -40.08 20.53
N THR A 9 -7.41 -40.73 19.40
CA THR A 9 -6.46 -41.70 18.87
C THR A 9 -5.31 -40.99 18.14
N LEU A 10 -4.11 -41.56 18.21
CA LEU A 10 -2.95 -41.03 17.49
C LEU A 10 -3.16 -41.02 15.97
N ILE A 11 -3.94 -41.98 15.45
CA ILE A 11 -4.25 -42.07 14.02
C ILE A 11 -5.23 -40.98 13.57
N GLU A 12 -6.20 -40.61 14.41
CA GLU A 12 -7.08 -39.45 14.14
C GLU A 12 -6.25 -38.17 14.02
N LEU A 13 -5.28 -37.98 14.90
CA LEU A 13 -4.44 -36.79 14.88
C LEU A 13 -3.51 -36.77 13.66
N LEU A 14 -3.02 -37.96 13.24
CA LEU A 14 -2.15 -38.12 12.08
C LEU A 14 -2.87 -37.79 10.76
N ILE A 15 -4.10 -38.27 10.57
CA ILE A 15 -4.88 -37.99 9.34
C ILE A 15 -5.22 -36.50 9.25
N VAL A 16 -5.55 -35.86 10.38
CA VAL A 16 -5.88 -34.43 10.43
C VAL A 16 -4.70 -33.57 9.98
N ILE A 17 -3.50 -33.82 10.51
CA ILE A 17 -2.31 -33.05 10.09
C ILE A 17 -1.93 -33.34 8.63
N ALA A 18 -2.18 -34.55 8.14
CA ALA A 18 -1.93 -34.90 6.73
C ALA A 18 -2.83 -34.09 5.79
N ILE A 19 -4.14 -34.00 6.08
CA ILE A 19 -5.08 -33.22 5.28
C ILE A 19 -4.77 -31.72 5.37
N ILE A 20 -4.50 -31.19 6.58
CA ILE A 20 -4.09 -29.79 6.75
C ILE A 20 -2.81 -29.51 5.96
N GLY A 21 -1.85 -30.44 5.94
CA GLY A 21 -0.61 -30.34 5.16
C GLY A 21 -0.86 -30.20 3.66
N ILE A 22 -1.76 -31.02 3.10
CA ILE A 22 -2.14 -30.97 1.68
C ILE A 22 -2.81 -29.63 1.34
N LEU A 23 -3.77 -29.20 2.17
CA LEU A 23 -4.48 -27.94 1.95
C LEU A 23 -3.52 -26.74 2.06
N ALA A 24 -2.65 -26.73 3.07
CA ALA A 24 -1.67 -25.66 3.28
C ALA A 24 -0.68 -25.55 2.12
N ALA A 25 -0.22 -26.68 1.55
CA ALA A 25 0.72 -26.69 0.44
C ALA A 25 0.20 -25.94 -0.80
N VAL A 26 -1.10 -26.07 -1.10
CA VAL A 26 -1.73 -25.36 -2.24
C VAL A 26 -2.16 -23.95 -1.86
N LEU A 27 -2.64 -23.75 -0.63
CA LEU A 27 -3.28 -22.50 -0.21
C LEU A 27 -2.27 -21.40 0.16
N ILE A 28 -1.14 -21.73 0.78
CA ILE A 28 -0.12 -20.76 1.18
C ILE A 28 0.42 -19.94 -0.01
N PRO A 29 0.89 -20.53 -1.13
CA PRO A 29 1.42 -19.73 -2.24
C PRO A 29 0.36 -18.81 -2.85
N ASN A 30 -0.88 -19.29 -2.99
CA ASN A 30 -1.99 -18.48 -3.49
C ASN A 30 -2.29 -17.30 -2.56
N LEU A 31 -2.37 -17.54 -1.25
CA LEU A 31 -2.59 -16.49 -0.26
C LEU A 31 -1.49 -15.43 -0.28
N LEU A 32 -0.22 -15.82 -0.43
CA LEU A 32 0.90 -14.89 -0.54
C LEU A 32 0.80 -14.01 -1.79
N ASN A 33 0.41 -14.58 -2.93
CA ASN A 33 0.21 -13.84 -4.17
C ASN A 33 -0.98 -12.87 -4.08
N ALA A 34 -2.10 -13.31 -3.49
CA ALA A 34 -3.27 -12.47 -3.24
C ALA A 34 -2.92 -11.27 -2.34
N ARG A 35 -2.14 -11.50 -1.27
CA ARG A 35 -1.64 -10.43 -0.40
C ARG A 35 -0.74 -9.44 -1.14
N LYS A 36 0.19 -9.94 -1.98
CA LYS A 36 1.03 -9.07 -2.82
C LYS A 36 0.20 -8.21 -3.76
N ALA A 37 -0.78 -8.80 -4.44
CA ALA A 37 -1.69 -8.08 -5.33
C ALA A 37 -2.51 -7.02 -4.57
N ALA A 38 -3.00 -7.33 -3.37
CA ALA A 38 -3.71 -6.38 -2.52
C ALA A 38 -2.82 -5.19 -2.10
N ASN A 39 -1.57 -5.46 -1.69
CA ASN A 39 -0.62 -4.40 -1.32
C ASN A 39 -0.26 -3.51 -2.51
N ASN A 40 -0.15 -4.09 -3.71
CA ASN A 40 0.09 -3.36 -4.95
C ASN A 40 -1.10 -2.48 -5.33
N SER A 41 -2.32 -3.02 -5.22
CA SER A 41 -3.57 -2.29 -5.47
C SER A 41 -3.73 -1.11 -4.50
N ALA A 42 -3.38 -1.29 -3.23
CA ALA A 42 -3.38 -0.21 -2.25
C ALA A 42 -2.43 0.93 -2.65
N ALA A 43 -1.21 0.62 -3.07
CA ALA A 43 -0.25 1.64 -3.52
C ALA A 43 -0.74 2.40 -4.76
N GLN A 44 -1.32 1.70 -5.73
CA GLN A 44 -1.93 2.29 -6.92
C GLN A 44 -3.10 3.23 -6.57
N SER A 45 -3.97 2.81 -5.65
CA SER A 45 -5.10 3.62 -5.18
C SER A 45 -4.62 4.90 -4.49
N ILE A 46 -3.62 4.80 -3.61
CA ILE A 46 -3.04 5.98 -2.94
C ILE A 46 -2.42 6.94 -3.96
N ALA A 47 -1.74 6.45 -5.01
CA ALA A 47 -1.16 7.32 -6.04
C ALA A 47 -2.24 8.14 -6.76
N ARG A 48 -3.35 7.51 -7.18
CA ARG A 48 -4.48 8.22 -7.80
C ARG A 48 -5.10 9.24 -6.85
N ASN A 49 -5.41 8.81 -5.62
CA ASN A 49 -6.06 9.67 -4.64
C ASN A 49 -5.19 10.87 -4.25
N ALA A 50 -3.87 10.68 -4.19
CA ALA A 50 -2.93 11.74 -3.89
C ALA A 50 -2.92 12.81 -4.99
N VAL A 51 -2.94 12.43 -6.27
CA VAL A 51 -3.08 13.40 -7.37
C VAL A 51 -4.44 14.09 -7.34
N THR A 52 -5.53 13.36 -7.13
CA THR A 52 -6.88 13.97 -7.03
C THR A 52 -6.94 15.03 -5.92
N GLN A 53 -6.37 14.73 -4.75
CA GLN A 53 -6.30 15.67 -3.62
C GLN A 53 -5.41 16.87 -3.97
N ALA A 54 -4.27 16.64 -4.62
CA ALA A 54 -3.37 17.70 -5.06
C ALA A 54 -4.03 18.65 -6.06
N GLU A 55 -4.69 18.12 -7.07
CA GLU A 55 -5.42 18.91 -8.06
C GLU A 55 -6.60 19.67 -7.45
N SER A 56 -7.29 19.09 -6.45
CA SER A 56 -8.32 19.80 -5.68
C SER A 56 -7.75 21.02 -4.94
N LEU A 57 -6.55 20.92 -4.36
CA LEU A 57 -5.88 22.06 -3.73
C LEU A 57 -5.47 23.11 -4.77
N ARG A 58 -4.93 22.68 -5.91
CA ARG A 58 -4.57 23.57 -7.03
C ARG A 58 -5.76 24.34 -7.57
N ALA A 59 -6.90 23.66 -7.77
CA ALA A 59 -8.14 24.29 -8.22
C ALA A 59 -8.63 25.36 -7.23
N ASN A 60 -8.38 25.17 -5.94
CA ASN A 60 -8.70 26.13 -4.88
C ASN A 60 -7.60 27.18 -4.64
N SER A 61 -6.57 27.24 -5.49
CA SER A 61 -5.39 28.09 -5.31
C SER A 61 -4.70 27.92 -3.95
N GLN A 62 -4.86 26.76 -3.33
CA GLN A 62 -4.20 26.39 -2.09
C GLN A 62 -2.85 25.73 -2.42
N PRO A 63 -1.77 26.12 -1.75
CA PRO A 63 -0.47 25.54 -2.03
C PRO A 63 -0.43 24.08 -1.53
N LEU A 64 0.18 23.20 -2.32
CA LEU A 64 0.28 21.76 -2.02
C LEU A 64 1.06 21.48 -0.73
N SER A 65 1.92 22.42 -0.34
CA SER A 65 2.59 22.53 0.95
C SER A 65 2.86 24.02 1.21
N GLY A 66 3.20 24.42 2.44
CA GLY A 66 3.50 25.82 2.78
C GLY A 66 4.73 26.43 2.09
N THR A 67 5.23 25.82 1.02
CA THR A 67 6.39 26.25 0.23
C THR A 67 5.98 26.53 -1.22
N THR A 68 6.48 27.64 -1.77
CA THR A 68 6.13 28.17 -3.10
C THR A 68 6.95 27.55 -4.25
N ALA A 69 7.61 26.41 -4.03
CA ALA A 69 8.47 25.76 -5.02
C ALA A 69 8.04 24.31 -5.30
N ALA A 70 8.22 23.86 -6.55
CA ALA A 70 7.99 22.49 -7.03
C ALA A 70 8.86 21.47 -6.28
N THR A 71 8.45 21.13 -5.06
CA THR A 71 9.19 20.26 -4.16
C THR A 71 8.30 19.07 -3.85
N ALA A 72 8.88 17.87 -3.82
CA ALA A 72 8.15 16.67 -3.43
C ALA A 72 7.52 16.85 -2.05
N VAL A 73 6.20 16.73 -1.96
CA VAL A 73 5.43 16.79 -0.72
C VAL A 73 5.04 15.39 -0.31
N ASN A 74 5.16 15.04 0.98
CA ASN A 74 4.60 13.77 1.44
C ASN A 74 3.08 13.83 1.37
N CYS A 75 2.45 12.85 0.72
CA CYS A 75 0.97 12.81 0.68
C CYS A 75 0.38 12.40 2.05
N ALA A 76 1.19 11.75 2.87
CA ALA A 76 0.81 11.15 4.13
C ALA A 76 1.36 11.89 5.34
N THR A 77 0.60 11.87 6.42
CA THR A 77 1.20 11.79 7.75
C THR A 77 1.42 10.30 8.06
N ALA A 78 2.68 9.85 8.19
CA ALA A 78 2.90 8.48 8.61
C ALA A 78 2.34 8.28 10.04
N PRO A 79 1.64 7.17 10.33
CA PRO A 79 1.14 6.91 11.68
C PRO A 79 2.28 6.95 12.70
N GLY A 80 2.16 7.80 13.73
CA GLY A 80 3.13 7.87 14.84
C GLY A 80 4.32 8.81 14.65
N THR A 81 4.51 9.41 13.48
CA THR A 81 5.44 10.53 13.32
C THR A 81 4.63 11.81 13.28
N GLY A 82 4.79 12.69 14.27
CA GLY A 82 4.22 14.04 14.27
C GLY A 82 4.84 14.91 13.16
N ALA A 83 4.57 14.56 11.91
CA ALA A 83 5.08 15.26 10.75
C ALA A 83 4.41 16.64 10.66
N THR A 84 5.19 17.68 10.90
CA THR A 84 4.83 19.10 10.72
C THR A 84 5.02 19.59 9.29
N ALA A 85 5.31 18.70 8.33
CA ALA A 85 5.31 19.05 6.92
C ALA A 85 3.88 18.94 6.39
N ALA A 86 3.31 20.07 5.98
CA ALA A 86 2.02 20.17 5.31
C ALA A 86 1.96 19.20 4.12
N GLY A 87 1.36 18.03 4.35
CA GLY A 87 1.04 17.03 3.35
C GLY A 87 -0.45 17.00 3.06
N LEU A 88 -0.89 16.13 2.15
CA LEU A 88 -2.30 16.00 1.73
C LEU A 88 -3.24 15.44 2.81
N GLY A 89 -2.78 15.29 4.05
CA GLY A 89 -3.56 14.77 5.18
C GLY A 89 -4.02 13.32 5.00
N MET A 90 -3.42 12.56 4.08
CA MET A 90 -3.85 11.19 3.81
C MET A 90 -3.29 10.23 4.87
N THR A 91 -4.10 9.26 5.26
CA THR A 91 -3.63 8.12 6.07
C THR A 91 -3.22 6.99 5.15
N LEU A 92 -1.97 6.52 5.29
CA LEU A 92 -1.48 5.40 4.52
C LEU A 92 -1.79 4.08 5.20
N PRO A 93 -2.30 3.07 4.46
CA PRO A 93 -2.35 1.71 4.97
C PRO A 93 -0.92 1.15 5.14
N PRO A 94 -0.71 0.17 6.04
CA PRO A 94 0.62 -0.41 6.29
C PRO A 94 1.22 -1.12 5.08
N SER A 95 0.42 -1.38 4.04
CA SER A 95 0.87 -1.93 2.77
C SER A 95 1.52 -0.91 1.82
N VAL A 96 1.54 0.37 2.19
CA VAL A 96 2.16 1.47 1.43
C VAL A 96 3.22 2.13 2.31
N THR A 97 4.50 2.00 1.92
CA THR A 97 5.66 2.43 2.72
C THR A 97 6.03 3.89 2.48
N SER A 98 5.70 4.44 1.32
CA SER A 98 5.97 5.83 0.97
C SER A 98 4.94 6.37 0.00
N CYS A 99 4.67 7.67 0.11
CA CYS A 99 3.86 8.40 -0.84
C CYS A 99 4.32 9.86 -0.93
N LYS A 100 4.66 10.29 -2.14
CA LYS A 100 5.08 11.65 -2.46
C LYS A 100 4.25 12.19 -3.61
N VAL A 101 3.99 13.48 -3.59
CA VAL A 101 3.37 14.23 -4.67
C VAL A 101 4.31 15.31 -5.14
N TYR A 102 4.41 15.45 -6.45
CA TYR A 102 5.17 16.49 -7.14
C TYR A 102 4.15 17.33 -7.88
N SER A 103 4.26 18.65 -7.82
CA SER A 103 3.41 19.51 -8.63
C SER A 103 4.26 20.57 -9.29
N ASP A 104 4.11 20.72 -10.60
CA ASP A 104 4.70 21.81 -11.37
C ASP A 104 3.62 22.87 -11.68
N ALA A 105 3.86 23.76 -12.64
CA ALA A 105 2.90 24.79 -13.02
C ALA A 105 1.64 24.23 -13.72
N ASN A 106 1.72 23.03 -14.30
CA ASN A 106 0.73 22.47 -15.21
C ASN A 106 0.04 21.20 -14.67
N ALA A 107 0.70 20.39 -13.85
CA ALA A 107 0.18 19.11 -13.38
C ALA A 107 0.72 18.70 -12.00
N SER A 108 0.00 17.76 -11.38
CA SER A 108 0.43 17.03 -10.18
C SER A 108 0.65 15.56 -10.49
N HIS A 109 1.74 15.02 -9.96
CA HIS A 109 2.18 13.64 -10.12
C HIS A 109 2.33 12.99 -8.75
N ALA A 110 2.08 11.69 -8.66
CA ALA A 110 2.29 10.95 -7.41
C ALA A 110 3.25 9.77 -7.59
N LEU A 111 4.05 9.54 -6.56
CA LEU A 111 4.87 8.36 -6.36
C LEU A 111 4.39 7.63 -5.13
N THR A 112 4.08 6.34 -5.25
CA THR A 112 3.87 5.47 -4.09
C THR A 112 4.78 4.27 -4.13
N GLN A 113 5.09 3.73 -2.96
CA GLN A 113 5.80 2.47 -2.81
C GLN A 113 4.96 1.49 -2.01
N SER A 114 4.75 0.30 -2.57
CA SER A 114 4.15 -0.82 -1.85
C SER A 114 5.15 -1.45 -0.89
N SER A 115 4.68 -2.06 0.20
CA SER A 115 5.49 -2.88 1.11
C SER A 115 6.18 -4.07 0.43
N ASN A 116 5.76 -4.43 -0.78
CA ASN A 116 6.45 -5.40 -1.63
C ASN A 116 7.70 -4.83 -2.34
N GLY A 117 8.07 -3.57 -2.10
CA GLY A 117 9.19 -2.86 -2.73
C GLY A 117 8.91 -2.30 -4.13
N GLN A 118 7.67 -2.42 -4.62
CA GLN A 118 7.27 -1.95 -5.96
C GLN A 118 6.84 -0.49 -5.94
N TYR A 119 7.30 0.27 -6.92
CA TYR A 119 6.94 1.66 -7.12
C TYR A 119 5.78 1.80 -8.12
N TYR A 120 4.88 2.72 -7.82
CA TYR A 120 3.77 3.11 -8.68
C TYR A 120 3.75 4.63 -8.90
N TYR A 121 3.59 4.95 -10.17
CA TYR A 121 3.46 6.24 -10.82
C TYR A 121 2.06 6.79 -11.05
N PHE A 122 1.75 8.06 -10.83
CA PHE A 122 0.70 8.70 -11.61
C PHE A 122 1.26 9.95 -12.28
N ASP A 123 1.26 9.98 -13.61
CA ASP A 123 1.83 11.06 -14.43
C ASP A 123 0.80 12.15 -14.81
N GLY A 124 -0.40 12.09 -14.25
CA GLY A 124 -1.52 12.97 -14.60
C GLY A 124 -2.44 12.41 -15.68
N GLN A 125 -2.05 11.34 -16.38
CA GLN A 125 -2.85 10.68 -17.42
C GLN A 125 -3.15 9.22 -17.07
N ALA A 126 -2.14 8.49 -16.61
CA ALA A 126 -2.25 7.06 -16.33
C ALA A 126 -1.45 6.66 -15.09
N LEU A 127 -1.88 5.55 -14.47
CA LEU A 127 -1.05 4.86 -13.50
C LEU A 127 0.04 4.08 -14.24
N GLN A 128 1.27 4.19 -13.75
CA GLN A 128 2.43 3.48 -14.27
C GLN A 128 3.08 2.61 -13.18
N GLY A 129 3.81 1.58 -13.60
CA GLY A 129 4.37 0.53 -12.74
C GLY A 129 3.71 -0.84 -12.96
N PRO A 130 4.13 -1.89 -12.23
CA PRO A 130 5.13 -1.89 -11.15
C PRO A 130 6.55 -1.63 -11.64
N ALA A 131 7.29 -0.79 -10.93
CA ALA A 131 8.72 -0.56 -11.16
C ALA A 131 9.56 -0.98 -9.94
N ALA A 132 10.74 -1.56 -10.19
CA ALA A 132 11.66 -1.99 -9.12
C ALA A 132 12.41 -0.83 -8.46
N THR A 133 12.53 0.31 -9.16
CA THR A 133 13.20 1.52 -8.68
C THR A 133 12.29 2.73 -8.90
N ALA A 134 12.46 3.76 -8.06
CA ALA A 134 11.78 5.02 -8.27
C ALA A 134 12.24 5.65 -9.61
N PRO A 135 11.33 6.28 -10.39
CA PRO A 135 11.71 7.02 -11.58
C PRO A 135 12.63 8.19 -11.20
N THR A 136 13.65 8.41 -12.03
CA THR A 136 14.66 9.46 -11.84
C THR A 136 14.31 10.76 -12.55
N THR A 137 13.27 10.76 -13.38
CA THR A 137 12.76 11.90 -14.14
C THR A 137 11.27 12.11 -13.84
N TRP A 138 10.88 13.36 -13.58
CA TRP A 138 9.52 13.81 -13.25
C TRP A 138 9.07 14.84 -14.28
#